data_AF-A0A7S3N0F6-F1
#
_entry.id   AF-A0A7S3N0F6-F1
#
_cell.length_a   1.000
_cell.length_b   1.000
_cell.length_c   1.000
_cell.angle_alpha   90.00
_cell.angle_beta   90.00
_cell.angle_gamma   90.00
#
_symmetry.space_group_name_H-M   'P 1'
#
loop_
_entity.id
_entity.type
_entity.pdbx_description
1 polymer ?
#
loop_
_entity_poly.entity_id
_entity_poly.type
_entity_poly.pdbx_seq_one_letter_code
_entity_poly.pdbx_strand_id
1 'polypeptide(L)'
;MKDGSGQSTKSWLFLIGACFVLCGIASAMTVYIGPGANGSGIAELMAALNGVNYPMLVGKRTLIVKILGVVLGISGSLYIGKEGPLAHIGAIFGVIVIYYLPIRGFDYFKNDVNKREFMAAGISAGVSAAFASPIGGTMFSFELSKPSSFWTFSMIWRIFFCCSISTFTLSLITQ
;
A
#
# COMPACT_ATOMS: atom_id res chain seq x y z
N MET A 1 41.44 22.64 -20.64
CA MET A 1 40.14 23.03 -20.02
C MET A 1 38.97 23.06 -21.02
N LYS A 2 39.04 22.38 -22.19
CA LYS A 2 37.96 22.32 -23.19
C LYS A 2 37.61 20.85 -23.46
N ASP A 3 36.77 20.27 -22.62
CA ASP A 3 35.90 19.11 -23.00
C ASP A 3 34.87 18.70 -21.92
N GLY A 4 34.75 19.47 -20.83
CA GLY A 4 33.82 19.12 -19.74
C GLY A 4 32.33 19.29 -20.07
N SER A 5 31.98 20.13 -21.05
CA SER A 5 30.57 20.39 -21.41
C SER A 5 29.94 19.20 -22.12
N GLY A 6 30.64 18.59 -23.08
CA GLY A 6 30.13 17.43 -23.84
C GLY A 6 29.95 16.18 -22.99
N GLN A 7 30.83 15.98 -21.99
CA GLN A 7 30.70 14.87 -21.04
C GLN A 7 29.56 15.09 -20.04
N SER A 8 29.35 16.34 -19.60
CA SER A 8 28.20 16.71 -18.78
C SER A 8 26.87 16.45 -19.51
N THR A 9 26.74 16.87 -20.77
CA THR A 9 25.52 16.66 -21.57
C THR A 9 25.20 15.17 -21.76
N LYS A 10 26.20 14.31 -22.01
CA LYS A 10 25.99 12.86 -22.14
C LYS A 10 25.47 12.23 -20.84
N SER A 11 26.01 12.63 -19.69
CA SER A 11 25.56 12.15 -18.37
C SER A 11 24.11 12.54 -18.08
N TRP A 12 23.72 13.79 -18.39
CA TRP A 12 22.33 14.24 -18.24
C TRP A 12 21.36 13.48 -19.15
N LEU A 13 21.74 13.24 -20.41
CA LEU A 13 20.92 12.44 -21.33
C LEU A 13 20.75 10.99 -20.85
N PHE A 14 21.82 10.39 -20.30
CA PHE A 14 21.74 9.06 -19.71
C PHE A 14 20.77 9.01 -18.53
N LEU A 15 20.87 9.97 -17.60
CA LEU A 15 19.98 10.07 -16.44
C LEU A 15 18.51 10.22 -16.87
N ILE A 16 18.24 11.15 -17.79
CA ILE A 16 16.90 11.38 -18.34
C ILE A 16 16.36 10.09 -18.99
N GLY A 17 17.17 9.44 -19.82
CA GLY A 17 16.80 8.17 -20.46
C GLY A 17 16.47 7.08 -19.44
N ALA A 18 17.30 6.92 -18.40
CA ALA A 18 17.06 5.94 -17.35
C ALA A 18 15.75 6.22 -16.58
N CYS A 19 15.47 7.47 -16.21
CA CYS A 19 14.22 7.87 -15.56
C CYS A 19 13.01 7.56 -16.43
N PHE A 20 13.05 7.89 -17.73
CA PHE A 20 11.96 7.60 -18.66
C PHE A 20 11.71 6.10 -18.82
N VAL A 21 12.76 5.28 -18.87
CA VAL A 21 12.61 3.82 -18.98
C VAL A 21 11.97 3.25 -17.71
N LEU A 22 12.44 3.62 -16.52
CA LEU A 22 11.90 3.12 -15.25
C LEU A 22 10.44 3.53 -15.05
N CYS A 23 10.13 4.82 -15.25
CA CYS A 23 8.77 5.33 -15.16
C CYS A 23 7.86 4.74 -16.26
N GLY A 24 8.39 4.54 -17.47
CA GLY A 24 7.67 3.92 -18.58
C GLY A 24 7.27 2.48 -18.27
N ILE A 25 8.17 1.68 -17.70
CA ILE A 25 7.88 0.31 -17.26
C ILE A 25 6.82 0.33 -16.14
N ALA A 26 6.97 1.18 -15.13
CA ALA A 26 6.01 1.31 -14.03
C ALA A 26 4.59 1.67 -14.54
N SER A 27 4.52 2.63 -15.47
CA SER A 27 3.27 3.06 -16.11
C SER A 27 2.65 1.92 -16.93
N ALA A 28 3.44 1.26 -17.79
CA ALA A 28 2.96 0.16 -18.62
C ALA A 28 2.42 -1.00 -17.78
N MET A 29 3.11 -1.38 -16.70
CA MET A 29 2.63 -2.41 -15.78
C MET A 29 1.29 -2.04 -15.15
N THR A 30 1.14 -0.79 -14.71
CA THR A 30 -0.09 -0.29 -14.09
C THR A 30 -1.25 -0.27 -15.08
N VAL A 31 -1.02 0.16 -16.32
CA VAL A 31 -2.06 0.25 -17.35
C VAL A 31 -2.49 -1.13 -17.87
N TYR A 32 -1.54 -2.02 -18.19
CA TYR A 32 -1.84 -3.27 -18.89
C TYR A 32 -2.06 -4.48 -17.99
N ILE A 33 -1.36 -4.57 -16.84
CA ILE A 33 -1.38 -5.79 -16.00
C ILE A 33 -2.37 -5.65 -14.84
N GLY A 34 -2.40 -4.48 -14.20
CA GLY A 34 -3.16 -4.26 -12.97
C GLY A 34 -3.69 -2.84 -12.86
N PRO A 35 -4.76 -2.47 -13.58
CA PRO A 35 -5.32 -1.11 -13.55
C PRO A 35 -5.83 -0.70 -12.16
N GLY A 36 -6.20 -1.67 -11.30
CA GLY A 36 -6.55 -1.41 -9.90
C GLY A 36 -5.38 -0.92 -9.03
N ALA A 37 -4.14 -0.98 -9.53
CA ALA A 37 -2.96 -0.44 -8.85
C ALA A 37 -2.74 1.04 -9.14
N ASN A 38 -3.60 1.70 -9.91
CA ASN A 38 -3.45 3.11 -10.23
C ASN A 38 -3.52 4.00 -8.96
N GLY A 39 -2.83 5.15 -9.01
CA GLY A 39 -2.82 6.15 -7.95
C GLY A 39 -2.39 5.64 -6.56
N SER A 40 -2.85 6.32 -5.51
CA SER A 40 -2.57 5.94 -4.13
C SER A 40 -3.35 4.69 -3.70
N GLY A 41 -4.66 4.65 -3.96
CA GLY A 41 -5.57 3.61 -3.47
C GLY A 41 -6.37 4.01 -2.23
N ILE A 42 -6.04 5.14 -1.57
CA ILE A 42 -6.71 5.57 -0.33
C ILE A 42 -8.20 5.88 -0.56
N ALA A 43 -8.56 6.54 -1.66
CA ALA A 43 -9.95 6.91 -1.94
C ALA A 43 -10.81 5.66 -2.17
N GLU A 44 -10.24 4.67 -2.85
CA GLU A 44 -10.89 3.39 -3.14
C GLU A 44 -11.00 2.53 -1.88
N LEU A 45 -9.99 2.56 -1.00
CA LEU A 45 -10.05 1.95 0.33
C LEU A 45 -11.12 2.61 1.21
N MET A 46 -11.21 3.95 1.21
CA MET A 46 -12.26 4.69 1.90
C MET A 46 -13.64 4.24 1.41
N ALA A 47 -13.83 4.15 0.09
CA ALA A 47 -15.08 3.66 -0.48
C ALA A 47 -15.37 2.22 -0.03
N ALA A 48 -14.38 1.33 -0.04
CA ALA A 48 -14.52 -0.06 0.37
C ALA A 48 -14.87 -0.24 1.85
N LEU A 49 -14.25 0.53 2.75
CA LEU A 49 -14.59 0.51 4.18
C LEU A 49 -16.02 1.02 4.42
N ASN A 50 -16.46 2.02 3.66
CA ASN A 50 -17.85 2.52 3.68
C ASN A 50 -18.85 1.60 2.96
N GLY A 51 -18.38 0.47 2.42
CA GLY A 51 -19.21 -0.58 1.86
C GLY A 51 -19.47 -0.50 0.37
N VAL A 52 -18.75 0.35 -0.36
CA VAL A 52 -18.75 0.36 -1.82
C VAL A 52 -17.82 -0.73 -2.34
N ASN A 53 -18.36 -1.66 -3.12
CA ASN A 53 -17.55 -2.68 -3.78
C ASN A 53 -16.82 -2.10 -4.99
N TYR A 54 -15.58 -1.67 -4.81
CA TYR A 54 -14.74 -1.16 -5.89
C TYR A 54 -14.07 -2.33 -6.66
N PRO A 55 -14.26 -2.43 -7.99
CA PRO A 55 -13.71 -3.54 -8.77
C PRO A 55 -12.17 -3.49 -8.79
N MET A 56 -11.54 -4.67 -8.75
CA MET A 56 -10.07 -4.82 -8.85
C MET A 56 -9.24 -4.16 -7.74
N LEU A 57 -9.88 -3.62 -6.69
CA LEU A 57 -9.21 -3.05 -5.53
C LEU A 57 -8.31 -4.10 -4.85
N VAL A 58 -8.87 -5.26 -4.55
CA VAL A 58 -8.19 -6.31 -3.80
C VAL A 58 -7.90 -7.49 -4.70
N GLY A 59 -6.66 -7.64 -5.13
CA GLY A 59 -6.24 -8.74 -5.98
C GLY A 59 -4.73 -8.98 -5.95
N LYS A 60 -4.31 -10.23 -6.18
CA LYS A 60 -2.89 -10.61 -6.24
C LYS A 60 -2.13 -9.86 -7.34
N ARG A 61 -2.76 -9.67 -8.50
CA ARG A 61 -2.20 -8.89 -9.61
C ARG A 61 -2.01 -7.43 -9.21
N THR A 62 -3.03 -6.81 -8.61
CA THR A 62 -2.97 -5.44 -8.08
C THR A 62 -1.86 -5.27 -7.06
N LEU A 63 -1.69 -6.23 -6.14
CA LEU A 63 -0.63 -6.22 -5.14
C LEU A 63 0.77 -6.18 -5.76
N ILE A 64 1.06 -7.12 -6.67
CA ILE A 64 2.37 -7.25 -7.30
C ILE A 64 2.69 -6.00 -8.13
N VAL A 65 1.73 -5.54 -8.95
CA VAL A 65 1.88 -4.35 -9.78
C VAL A 65 2.09 -3.11 -8.92
N LYS A 66 1.39 -2.98 -7.79
CA LYS A 66 1.52 -1.83 -6.90
C LYS A 66 2.88 -1.77 -6.20
N ILE A 67 3.38 -2.90 -5.70
CA ILE A 67 4.72 -2.97 -5.07
C ILE A 67 5.80 -2.59 -6.10
N LEU A 68 5.79 -3.23 -7.27
CA LEU A 68 6.80 -2.98 -8.30
C LEU A 68 6.67 -1.57 -8.89
N GLY A 69 5.46 -1.08 -9.11
CA GLY A 69 5.20 0.26 -9.63
C GLY A 69 5.71 1.37 -8.71
N VAL A 70 5.55 1.22 -7.39
CA VAL A 70 6.07 2.18 -6.40
C VAL A 70 7.59 2.16 -6.36
N VAL A 71 8.21 0.98 -6.34
CA VAL A 71 9.68 0.85 -6.36
C VAL A 71 10.25 1.50 -7.62
N LEU A 72 9.72 1.15 -8.79
CA LEU A 72 10.18 1.69 -10.08
C LEU A 72 9.91 3.19 -10.22
N GLY A 73 8.77 3.68 -9.71
CA GLY A 73 8.44 5.11 -9.74
C GLY A 73 9.38 5.95 -8.88
N ILE A 74 9.71 5.49 -7.67
CA ILE A 74 10.67 6.16 -6.78
C ILE A 74 12.09 6.07 -7.36
N SER A 75 12.50 4.90 -7.87
CA SER A 75 13.78 4.73 -8.56
C SER A 75 13.89 5.59 -9.83
N GLY A 76 12.76 5.83 -10.51
CA GLY A 76 12.64 6.74 -11.65
C GLY A 76 12.68 8.23 -11.29
N SER A 77 12.89 8.57 -10.00
CA SER A 77 12.93 9.95 -9.49
C SER A 77 11.63 10.73 -9.69
N LEU A 78 10.49 10.03 -9.74
CA LEU A 78 9.19 10.68 -9.77
C LEU A 78 8.85 11.19 -8.36
N TYR A 79 8.31 12.40 -8.27
CA TYR A 79 7.93 13.04 -6.99
C TYR A 79 6.67 12.38 -6.40
N ILE A 80 6.81 11.16 -5.90
CA ILE A 80 5.72 10.34 -5.35
C ILE A 80 6.11 9.83 -3.97
N GLY A 81 5.15 9.82 -3.04
CA GLY A 81 5.30 9.20 -1.72
C GLY A 81 4.89 7.73 -1.70
N LYS A 82 5.61 6.91 -0.93
CA LYS A 82 5.28 5.50 -0.69
C LYS A 82 4.10 5.29 0.27
N GLU A 83 3.79 6.30 1.08
CA GLU A 83 2.86 6.21 2.22
C GLU A 83 1.46 5.73 1.84
N GLY A 84 0.86 6.33 0.80
CA GLY A 84 -0.47 5.96 0.34
C GLY A 84 -0.55 4.56 -0.27
N PRO A 85 0.36 4.21 -1.21
CA PRO A 85 0.44 2.84 -1.72
C PRO A 85 0.69 1.79 -0.63
N LEU A 86 1.47 2.09 0.42
CA LEU A 86 1.68 1.17 1.55
C LEU A 86 0.37 0.86 2.30
N ALA A 87 -0.51 1.85 2.47
CA ALA A 87 -1.83 1.64 3.04
C ALA A 87 -2.66 0.65 2.20
N HIS A 88 -2.65 0.81 0.88
CA HIS A 88 -3.36 -0.09 -0.04
C HIS A 88 -2.75 -1.50 -0.07
N ILE A 89 -1.43 -1.61 -0.10
CA ILE A 89 -0.72 -2.90 -0.01
C ILE A 89 -1.09 -3.62 1.29
N GLY A 90 -1.06 -2.92 2.43
CA GLY A 90 -1.46 -3.47 3.73
C GLY A 90 -2.91 -3.95 3.75
N ALA A 91 -3.83 -3.19 3.16
CA ALA A 91 -5.24 -3.57 3.00
C ALA A 91 -5.39 -4.90 2.24
N ILE A 92 -4.67 -5.05 1.13
CA ILE A 92 -4.70 -6.26 0.31
C ILE A 92 -4.14 -7.45 1.10
N PHE A 93 -3.06 -7.26 1.85
CA PHE A 93 -2.52 -8.31 2.73
C PHE A 93 -3.54 -8.74 3.80
N GLY A 94 -4.21 -7.79 4.45
CA GLY A 94 -5.25 -8.08 5.44
C GLY A 94 -6.36 -8.98 4.89
N VAL A 95 -6.80 -8.74 3.65
CA VAL A 95 -7.79 -9.60 2.99
C VAL A 95 -7.19 -10.92 2.52
N ILE A 96 -5.96 -10.93 1.98
CA ILE A 96 -5.31 -12.16 1.50
C ILE A 96 -5.14 -13.18 2.63
N VAL A 97 -4.81 -12.73 3.84
CA VAL A 97 -4.66 -13.60 5.02
C VAL A 97 -5.95 -14.38 5.31
N ILE A 98 -7.13 -13.79 5.12
CA ILE A 98 -8.40 -14.49 5.34
C ILE A 98 -8.70 -15.49 4.22
N TYR A 99 -8.45 -15.10 2.97
CA TYR A 99 -8.94 -15.83 1.81
C TYR A 99 -7.98 -16.90 1.26
N TYR A 100 -6.67 -16.71 1.42
CA TYR A 100 -5.65 -17.55 0.76
C TYR A 100 -4.77 -18.35 1.73
N LEU A 101 -4.79 -18.06 3.02
CA LEU A 101 -4.02 -18.83 3.99
C LEU A 101 -4.81 -20.11 4.36
N PRO A 102 -4.29 -21.32 4.11
CA PRO A 102 -5.01 -22.57 4.36
C PRO A 102 -4.93 -22.97 5.84
N ILE A 103 -5.39 -22.10 6.73
CA ILE A 103 -5.45 -22.37 8.17
C ILE A 103 -6.85 -22.89 8.51
N ARG A 104 -6.92 -24.07 9.14
CA ARG A 104 -8.17 -24.70 9.55
C ARG A 104 -8.93 -23.76 10.50
N GLY A 105 -10.15 -23.37 10.14
CA GLY A 105 -11.00 -22.46 10.93
C GLY A 105 -11.10 -21.02 10.41
N PHE A 106 -10.27 -20.62 9.44
CA PHE A 106 -10.34 -19.27 8.85
C PHE A 106 -11.58 -19.03 7.98
N ASP A 107 -12.30 -20.08 7.59
CA ASP A 107 -13.55 -19.97 6.84
C ASP A 107 -14.63 -19.16 7.59
N TYR A 108 -14.60 -19.18 8.94
CA TYR A 108 -15.48 -18.35 9.76
C TYR A 108 -15.30 -16.84 9.52
N PHE A 109 -14.08 -16.42 9.16
CA PHE A 109 -13.76 -15.00 8.92
C PHE A 109 -14.08 -14.55 7.50
N LYS A 110 -14.54 -15.44 6.60
CA LYS A 110 -14.96 -15.11 5.23
C LYS A 110 -16.36 -14.47 5.21
N ASN A 111 -16.53 -13.39 5.96
CA ASN A 111 -17.72 -12.55 5.96
C ASN A 111 -17.34 -11.13 5.53
N ASP A 112 -18.27 -10.36 4.96
CA ASP A 112 -18.01 -8.99 4.52
C ASP A 112 -17.66 -8.05 5.69
N VAL A 113 -18.25 -8.29 6.87
CA VAL A 113 -17.90 -7.55 8.10
C VAL A 113 -16.44 -7.79 8.47
N ASN A 114 -16.07 -9.06 8.69
CA ASN A 114 -14.69 -9.44 9.03
C ASN A 114 -13.70 -9.01 7.94
N LYS A 115 -14.07 -9.13 6.66
CA LYS A 115 -13.24 -8.66 5.54
C LYS A 115 -12.91 -7.17 5.66
N ARG A 116 -13.88 -6.32 6.04
CA ARG A 116 -13.64 -4.89 6.28
C ARG A 116 -12.78 -4.66 7.53
N GLU A 117 -12.98 -5.43 8.59
CA GLU A 117 -12.17 -5.31 9.80
C GLU A 117 -10.69 -5.64 9.57
N PHE A 118 -10.42 -6.75 8.87
CA PHE A 118 -9.06 -7.15 8.51
C PHE A 118 -8.45 -6.22 7.45
N MET A 119 -9.26 -5.68 6.54
CA MET A 119 -8.82 -4.64 5.61
C MET A 119 -8.39 -3.38 6.38
N ALA A 120 -9.18 -2.91 7.34
CA ALA A 120 -8.86 -1.78 8.20
C ALA A 120 -7.62 -2.03 9.08
N ALA A 121 -7.46 -3.26 9.59
CA ALA A 121 -6.25 -3.66 10.30
C ALA A 121 -5.01 -3.60 9.40
N GLY A 122 -5.12 -4.11 8.17
CA GLY A 122 -4.07 -4.08 7.16
C GLY A 122 -3.68 -2.67 6.71
N ILE A 123 -4.66 -1.78 6.49
CA ILE A 123 -4.43 -0.35 6.19
C ILE A 123 -3.63 0.27 7.33
N SER A 124 -4.09 0.08 8.58
CA SER A 124 -3.44 0.64 9.76
C SER A 124 -2.01 0.14 9.91
N ALA A 125 -1.76 -1.15 9.73
CA ALA A 125 -0.43 -1.75 9.82
C ALA A 125 0.50 -1.23 8.72
N GLY A 126 0.01 -1.12 7.49
CA GLY A 126 0.77 -0.55 6.37
C GLY A 126 1.17 0.90 6.62
N VAL A 127 0.25 1.74 7.10
CA VAL A 127 0.51 3.14 7.45
C VAL A 127 1.46 3.26 8.66
N SER A 128 1.28 2.40 9.66
CA SER A 128 2.15 2.33 10.83
C SER A 128 3.59 2.01 10.44
N ALA A 129 3.80 1.05 9.53
CA ALA A 129 5.11 0.73 8.99
C ALA A 129 5.69 1.89 8.15
N ALA A 130 4.83 2.63 7.45
CA ALA A 130 5.26 3.71 6.58
C ALA A 130 5.79 4.94 7.35
N PHE A 131 5.13 5.28 8.47
CA PHE A 131 5.45 6.43 9.34
C PHE A 131 6.12 6.09 10.67
N ALA A 132 6.37 4.81 10.96
CA ALA A 132 6.84 4.32 12.27
C ALA A 132 5.98 4.78 13.47
N SER A 133 4.68 4.96 13.27
CA SER A 133 3.75 5.47 14.29
C SER A 133 2.53 4.55 14.45
N PRO A 134 2.51 3.70 15.50
CA PRO A 134 1.41 2.76 15.71
C PRO A 134 0.08 3.44 16.03
N ILE A 135 0.10 4.49 16.85
CA ILE A 135 -1.10 5.28 17.17
C ILE A 135 -1.61 5.97 15.90
N GLY A 136 -0.71 6.60 15.12
CA GLY A 136 -1.07 7.28 13.88
C GLY A 136 -1.72 6.34 12.86
N GLY A 137 -1.15 5.14 12.67
CA GLY A 137 -1.74 4.12 11.78
C GLY A 137 -3.15 3.70 12.20
N THR A 138 -3.40 3.51 13.50
CA THR A 138 -4.75 3.16 13.99
C THR A 138 -5.77 4.27 13.80
N MET A 139 -5.40 5.51 14.13
CA MET A 139 -6.29 6.66 14.00
C MET A 139 -6.58 6.96 12.53
N PHE A 140 -5.59 6.78 11.64
CA PHE A 140 -5.78 6.95 10.20
C PHE A 140 -6.92 6.10 9.66
N SER A 141 -6.93 4.78 9.94
CA SER A 141 -8.01 3.91 9.47
C SER A 141 -9.36 4.23 10.12
N PHE A 142 -9.35 4.59 11.41
CA PHE A 142 -10.56 5.02 12.12
C PHE A 142 -11.19 6.27 11.49
N GLU A 143 -10.39 7.29 11.17
CA GLU A 143 -10.86 8.50 10.50
C GLU A 143 -11.32 8.23 9.06
N LEU A 144 -10.61 7.37 8.33
CA LEU A 144 -10.97 6.97 6.96
C LEU A 144 -12.36 6.32 6.88
N SER A 145 -12.78 5.66 7.96
CA SER A 145 -14.03 4.91 8.04
C SER A 145 -15.02 5.52 9.02
N LYS A 146 -14.82 6.79 9.42
CA LYS A 146 -15.75 7.58 10.23
C LYS A 146 -17.22 7.53 9.77
N PRO A 147 -17.56 7.45 8.46
CA PRO A 147 -18.96 7.33 8.03
C PRO A 147 -19.59 5.96 8.30
N SER A 148 -18.80 4.95 8.66
CA SER A 148 -19.24 3.56 8.86
C SER A 148 -19.16 3.14 10.33
N SER A 149 -20.28 2.71 10.91
CA SER A 149 -20.42 2.43 12.36
C SER A 149 -20.02 1.00 12.76
N PHE A 150 -18.99 0.39 12.13
CA PHE A 150 -18.53 -0.96 12.51
C PHE A 150 -17.44 -0.97 13.60
N TRP A 151 -16.90 0.19 13.96
CA TRP A 151 -15.81 0.26 14.94
C TRP A 151 -16.29 0.05 16.37
N THR A 152 -15.75 -0.98 17.01
CA THR A 152 -15.90 -1.24 18.45
C THR A 152 -14.58 -0.92 19.17
N PHE A 153 -14.64 -0.50 20.43
CA PHE A 153 -13.44 -0.25 21.25
C PHE A 153 -12.46 -1.44 21.27
N SER A 154 -12.97 -2.68 21.33
CA SER A 154 -12.14 -3.89 21.27
C SER A 154 -11.37 -4.01 19.95
N MET A 155 -11.97 -3.60 18.83
CA MET A 155 -11.34 -3.64 17.52
C MET A 155 -10.19 -2.63 17.42
N ILE A 156 -10.38 -1.41 17.94
CA ILE A 156 -9.33 -0.37 17.98
C ILE A 156 -8.10 -0.91 18.70
N TRP A 157 -8.28 -1.54 19.86
CA TRP A 157 -7.18 -2.16 20.61
C TRP A 157 -6.46 -3.27 19.85
N ARG A 158 -7.20 -4.14 19.16
CA ARG A 158 -6.61 -5.21 18.33
C ARG A 158 -5.79 -4.64 17.18
N ILE A 159 -6.29 -3.60 16.52
CA ILE A 159 -5.58 -2.91 15.43
C ILE A 159 -4.35 -2.19 15.97
N PHE A 160 -4.43 -1.57 17.15
CA PHE A 160 -3.29 -0.94 17.80
C PHE A 160 -2.17 -1.92 18.11
N PHE A 161 -2.52 -3.10 18.61
CA PHE A 161 -1.55 -4.17 18.83
C PHE A 161 -0.91 -4.64 17.51
N CYS A 162 -1.72 -4.80 16.44
CA CYS A 162 -1.24 -5.14 15.11
C CYS A 162 -0.24 -4.09 14.56
N CYS A 163 -0.58 -2.80 14.65
CA CYS A 163 0.32 -1.70 14.26
C CYS A 163 1.62 -1.70 15.05
N SER A 164 1.54 -1.93 16.37
CA SER A 164 2.71 -1.98 17.24
C SER A 164 3.66 -3.11 16.84
N ILE A 165 3.12 -4.29 16.53
CA ILE A 165 3.92 -5.42 15.99
C ILE A 165 4.54 -5.03 14.65
N SER A 166 3.76 -4.43 13.74
CA SER A 166 4.24 -4.04 12.41
C SER A 166 5.43 -3.06 12.50
N THR A 167 5.31 -2.02 13.33
CA THR A 167 6.41 -1.06 13.55
C THR A 167 7.59 -1.72 14.24
N PHE A 168 7.35 -2.55 15.26
CA PHE A 168 8.42 -3.25 15.97
C PHE A 168 9.21 -4.18 15.03
N THR A 169 8.53 -4.96 14.19
CA THR A 169 9.17 -5.82 13.18
C THR A 169 9.99 -5.00 12.19
N LEU A 170 9.48 -3.86 11.73
CA LEU A 170 10.25 -2.98 10.84
C LEU A 170 11.49 -2.42 11.54
N SER A 171 11.36 -1.99 12.80
CA SER A 171 12.47 -1.51 13.61
C SER A 171 13.53 -2.58 13.81
N LEU A 172 13.15 -3.83 14.07
CA LEU A 172 14.09 -4.96 14.21
C LEU A 172 14.88 -5.26 12.93
N ILE A 173 14.26 -5.07 11.75
CA ILE A 173 14.91 -5.32 10.46
C ILE A 173 15.82 -4.16 10.05
N THR A 174 15.52 -2.94 10.52
CA THR A 174 16.23 -1.72 10.12
C THR A 174 17.35 -1.34 11.10
N GLN A 175 17.38 -1.93 12.30
CA GLN A 175 18.48 -1.83 13.27
C GLN A 175 19.69 -2.67 12.86
#